data_AF-A0A967LQ74-F1
#
_entry.id   AF-A0A967LQ74-F1
#
_cell.length_a   1.000
_cell.length_b   1.000
_cell.length_c   1.000
_cell.angle_alpha   90.00
_cell.angle_beta   90.00
_cell.angle_gamma   90.00
#
_symmetry.space_group_name_H-M   'P 1'
#
loop_
_entity.id
_entity.type
_entity.pdbx_description
1 polymer ?
#
loop_
_entity_poly.entity_id
_entity_poly.type
_entity_poly.pdbx_seq_one_letter_code
_entity_poly.pdbx_strand_id
1 'polypeptide(L)'
;MQGQPRYTWPPSFALARAYLDQLQRDQGLDHARIRAARESLATAEAEGGDDRSETLRELAVELREQAGDAADADKVRTLAEAVARLAAAGS
;
A
#
# COMPACT_ATOMS: atom_id res chain seq x y z
N MET A 1 2.05 -22.90 -25.90
CA MET A 1 2.06 -21.43 -25.77
C MET A 1 0.61 -20.99 -25.73
N GLN A 2 0.04 -20.27 -24.79
CA GLN A 2 0.48 -19.63 -23.55
C GLN A 2 -0.79 -19.61 -22.68
N GLY A 3 -0.69 -20.05 -21.43
CA GLY A 3 -1.77 -19.98 -20.46
C GLY A 3 -1.20 -19.54 -19.13
N GLN A 4 -0.51 -18.41 -19.10
CA GLN A 4 -0.25 -17.74 -17.85
C GLN A 4 -1.50 -16.92 -17.58
N PRO A 5 -2.46 -17.38 -16.75
CA PRO A 5 -3.46 -16.46 -16.25
C PRO A 5 -2.67 -15.30 -15.63
N ARG A 6 -2.93 -14.07 -16.07
CA ARG A 6 -2.46 -12.89 -15.33
C ARG A 6 -2.99 -13.08 -13.92
N TYR A 7 -2.14 -13.53 -13.00
CA TYR A 7 -2.43 -13.51 -11.57
C TYR A 7 -2.45 -12.03 -11.21
N THR A 8 -3.57 -11.37 -11.48
CA THR A 8 -3.90 -10.11 -10.83
C THR A 8 -4.10 -10.50 -9.38
N TRP A 9 -3.04 -10.38 -8.59
CA TRP A 9 -3.11 -10.67 -7.17
C TRP A 9 -4.25 -9.84 -6.57
N PRO A 10 -5.17 -10.46 -5.82
CA PRO A 10 -6.20 -9.69 -5.14
C PRO A 10 -5.52 -8.69 -4.20
N PRO A 11 -6.13 -7.52 -3.98
CA PRO A 11 -5.59 -6.56 -3.03
C PRO A 11 -5.41 -7.27 -1.68
N SER A 12 -4.19 -7.22 -1.17
CA SER A 12 -3.79 -7.93 0.05
C SER A 12 -2.75 -7.11 0.80
N PHE A 13 -2.69 -7.29 2.12
CA PHE A 13 -1.63 -6.70 2.94
C PHE A 13 -0.24 -7.13 2.47
N ALA A 14 -0.08 -8.36 1.99
CA ALA A 14 1.17 -8.85 1.40
C ALA A 14 1.60 -8.04 0.17
N LEU A 15 0.65 -7.72 -0.73
CA LEU A 15 0.92 -6.90 -1.90
C LEU A 15 1.34 -5.47 -1.52
N ALA A 16 0.64 -4.84 -0.56
CA ALA A 16 1.01 -3.52 -0.07
C ALA A 16 2.40 -3.50 0.59
N ARG A 17 2.73 -4.51 1.42
CA ARG A 17 4.06 -4.69 2.02
C ARG A 17 5.15 -4.87 0.95
N ALA A 18 4.88 -5.63 -0.09
CA ALA A 18 5.83 -5.83 -1.19
C ALA A 18 6.18 -4.51 -1.91
N TYR A 19 5.21 -3.63 -2.15
CA TYR A 19 5.49 -2.30 -2.71
C TYR A 19 6.36 -1.45 -1.77
N LEU A 20 6.12 -1.49 -0.45
CA LEU A 20 6.98 -0.83 0.53
C LEU A 20 8.40 -1.40 0.54
N ASP A 21 8.55 -2.72 0.41
CA ASP A 21 9.86 -3.37 0.29
C ASP A 21 10.60 -2.99 -1.01
N GLN A 22 9.87 -2.73 -2.10
CA GLN A 22 10.45 -2.22 -3.35
C GLN A 22 10.91 -0.75 -3.17
N LEU A 23 10.03 0.11 -2.64
CA LEU A 23 10.37 1.52 -2.36
C LEU A 23 11.59 1.65 -1.43
N GLN A 24 11.70 0.78 -0.43
CA GLN A 24 12.85 0.79 0.48
C GLN A 24 14.16 0.40 -0.22
N ARG A 25 14.11 -0.58 -1.14
CA ARG A 25 15.30 -1.02 -1.90
C ARG A 25 15.75 0.04 -2.90
N ASP A 26 14.80 0.69 -3.55
CA ASP A 26 15.07 1.70 -4.57
C ASP A 26 15.33 3.09 -3.96
N GLN A 27 15.17 3.25 -2.64
CA GLN A 27 15.20 4.54 -1.93
C GLN A 27 14.14 5.52 -2.47
N GLY A 28 13.03 4.98 -2.95
CA GLY A 28 11.94 5.73 -3.59
C GLY A 28 11.06 6.52 -2.64
N LEU A 29 11.15 6.24 -1.34
CA LEU A 29 10.46 6.93 -0.26
C LEU A 29 11.34 6.93 1.00
N ASP A 30 11.25 7.97 1.81
CA ASP A 30 12.01 8.07 3.06
C ASP A 30 11.75 6.88 4.00
N HIS A 31 12.80 6.38 4.65
CA HIS A 31 12.71 5.22 5.55
C HIS A 31 11.73 5.42 6.70
N ALA A 32 11.59 6.64 7.22
CA ALA A 32 10.64 6.93 8.29
C ALA A 32 9.19 6.81 7.78
N ARG A 33 8.91 7.30 6.58
CA ARG A 33 7.60 7.19 5.92
C ARG A 33 7.26 5.73 5.60
N ILE A 34 8.23 4.96 5.11
CA ILE A 34 8.07 3.51 4.87
C ILE A 34 7.72 2.77 6.17
N ARG A 35 8.43 3.08 7.27
CA ARG A 35 8.16 2.46 8.57
C ARG A 35 6.74 2.78 9.06
N ALA A 36 6.36 4.06 9.04
CA ALA A 36 5.01 4.49 9.45
C ALA A 36 3.92 3.80 8.62
N ALA A 37 4.11 3.67 7.31
CA ALA A 37 3.18 2.95 6.44
C ALA A 37 3.10 1.45 6.79
N ARG A 38 4.22 0.79 7.14
CA ARG A 38 4.20 -0.61 7.60
C ARG A 38 3.43 -0.77 8.91
N GLU A 39 3.59 0.17 9.84
CA GLU A 39 2.89 0.18 11.12
C GLU A 39 1.38 0.35 10.92
N SER A 40 0.95 1.31 10.10
CA SER A 40 -0.46 1.51 9.76
C SER A 40 -1.09 0.27 9.08
N LEU A 41 -0.36 -0.39 8.17
CA LEU A 41 -0.81 -1.67 7.58
C LEU A 41 -0.96 -2.77 8.63
N ALA A 42 -0.09 -2.83 9.64
CA ALA A 42 -0.19 -3.81 10.72
C ALA A 42 -1.37 -3.52 11.64
N THR A 43 -1.64 -2.25 11.96
CA THR A 43 -2.85 -1.82 12.68
C THR A 43 -4.10 -2.23 11.93
N ALA A 44 -4.24 -1.85 10.65
CA ALA A 44 -5.41 -2.22 9.85
C ALA A 44 -5.60 -3.73 9.69
N GLU A 45 -4.52 -4.52 9.67
CA GLU A 45 -4.60 -5.99 9.63
C GLU A 45 -5.14 -6.58 10.95
N ALA A 46 -4.82 -5.95 12.09
CA ALA A 46 -5.35 -6.31 13.40
C ALA A 46 -6.80 -5.84 13.61
N GLU A 47 -7.19 -4.71 13.03
CA GLU A 47 -8.57 -4.24 12.95
C GLU A 47 -9.42 -5.11 12.01
N GLY A 48 -10.75 -4.98 12.09
CA GLY A 48 -11.69 -5.68 11.21
C GLY A 48 -12.84 -4.78 10.76
N GLY A 49 -13.50 -5.14 9.66
CA GLY A 49 -14.67 -4.42 9.17
C GLY A 49 -14.38 -2.97 8.78
N ASP A 50 -15.19 -2.04 9.30
CA ASP A 50 -15.14 -0.63 8.90
C ASP A 50 -13.90 0.09 9.43
N ASP A 51 -13.44 -0.21 10.66
CA ASP A 51 -12.22 0.36 11.26
C ASP A 51 -10.97 0.06 10.42
N ARG A 52 -10.87 -1.16 9.88
CA ARG A 52 -9.82 -1.54 8.93
C ARG A 52 -9.92 -0.70 7.66
N SER A 53 -11.12 -0.55 7.12
CA SER A 53 -11.36 0.17 5.87
C SER A 53 -11.04 1.67 6.01
N GLU A 54 -11.38 2.28 7.14
CA GLU A 54 -11.04 3.66 7.47
C GLU A 54 -9.53 3.86 7.57
N THR A 55 -8.85 3.05 8.39
CA THR A 55 -7.38 3.12 8.56
C THR A 55 -6.65 3.02 7.23
N LEU A 56 -7.08 2.11 6.34
CA LEU A 56 -6.47 1.94 5.01
C LEU A 56 -6.79 3.12 4.08
N ARG A 57 -7.98 3.72 4.16
CA ARG A 57 -8.32 4.91 3.37
C ARG A 57 -7.45 6.10 3.77
N GLU A 58 -7.27 6.32 5.07
CA GLU A 58 -6.39 7.36 5.59
C GLU A 58 -4.95 7.14 5.13
N LEU A 59 -4.41 5.92 5.30
CA LEU A 59 -3.08 5.56 4.81
C LEU A 59 -2.92 5.83 3.31
N ALA A 60 -3.93 5.53 2.50
CA ALA A 60 -3.88 5.78 1.07
C ALA A 60 -3.85 7.29 0.74
N VAL A 61 -4.50 8.15 1.53
CA VAL A 61 -4.43 9.61 1.37
C VAL A 61 -3.02 10.11 1.70
N GLU A 62 -2.49 9.72 2.86
CA GLU A 62 -1.14 10.08 3.32
C GLU A 62 -0.08 9.71 2.27
N LEU A 63 -0.16 8.50 1.70
CA LEU A 63 0.78 8.05 0.67
C LEU A 63 0.67 8.89 -0.62
N ARG A 64 -0.53 9.32 -1.01
CA ARG A 64 -0.70 10.21 -2.18
C ARG A 64 -0.06 11.57 -1.96
N GLU A 65 -0.14 12.11 -0.74
CA GLU A 65 0.52 13.37 -0.38
C GLU A 65 2.04 13.21 -0.36
N GLN A 66 2.54 12.13 0.24
CA GLN A 66 3.96 11.80 0.28
C GLN A 66 4.56 11.59 -1.12
N ALA A 67 3.76 11.14 -2.10
CA ALA A 67 4.20 10.97 -3.48
C ALA A 67 4.64 12.28 -4.15
N GLY A 68 4.21 13.44 -3.65
CA GLY A 68 4.63 14.75 -4.18
C GLY A 68 6.11 15.06 -3.96
N ASP A 69 6.71 14.46 -2.93
CA ASP A 69 8.08 14.71 -2.46
C ASP A 69 8.93 13.42 -2.48
N ALA A 70 8.36 12.33 -3.00
CA ALA A 70 9.03 11.03 -3.10
C ALA A 70 9.94 10.95 -4.33
N ALA A 71 11.06 10.25 -4.19
CA ALA A 71 11.96 9.97 -5.32
C ALA A 71 11.28 9.10 -6.39
N ASP A 72 10.43 8.16 -5.98
CA ASP A 72 9.63 7.30 -6.88
C ASP A 72 8.12 7.56 -6.73
N ALA A 73 7.69 8.77 -7.08
CA ALA A 73 6.28 9.20 -6.98
C ALA A 73 5.28 8.22 -7.62
N ASP A 74 5.62 7.63 -8.76
CA ASP A 74 4.76 6.67 -9.48
C ASP A 74 4.52 5.38 -8.68
N LYS A 75 5.59 4.85 -8.07
CA LYS A 75 5.52 3.64 -7.24
C LYS A 75 4.80 3.91 -5.92
N VAL A 76 4.96 5.11 -5.34
CA VAL A 76 4.18 5.53 -4.15
C VAL A 76 2.70 5.66 -4.48
N ARG A 77 2.33 6.23 -5.64
CA ARG A 77 0.93 6.28 -6.09
C ARG A 77 0.34 4.89 -6.32
N THR A 78 1.12 4.00 -6.94
CA THR A 78 0.73 2.59 -7.14
C THR A 78 0.44 1.90 -5.82
N LEU A 79 1.29 2.10 -4.80
CA LEU A 79 1.06 1.61 -3.45
C LEU A 79 -0.23 2.20 -2.86
N ALA A 80 -0.43 3.52 -2.96
CA ALA A 80 -1.62 4.19 -2.43
C ALA A 80 -2.91 3.65 -3.07
N GLU A 81 -2.91 3.37 -4.37
CA GLU A 81 -4.02 2.72 -5.04
C GLU A 81 -4.24 1.28 -4.57
N ALA A 82 -3.17 0.49 -4.37
CA ALA A 82 -3.27 -0.86 -3.86
C ALA A 82 -3.90 -0.89 -2.45
N VAL A 83 -3.50 0.04 -1.58
CA VAL A 83 -4.06 0.23 -0.23
C VAL A 83 -5.54 0.65 -0.31
N ALA A 84 -5.90 1.58 -1.19
CA ALA A 84 -7.29 2.00 -1.37
C ALA A 84 -8.19 0.85 -1.87
N ARG A 85 -7.68 0.02 -2.79
CA ARG A 85 -8.39 -1.19 -3.25
C ARG A 85 -8.54 -2.22 -2.14
N LEU A 86 -7.55 -2.35 -1.26
CA LEU A 86 -7.63 -3.22 -0.08
C LEU A 86 -8.71 -2.74 0.90
N ALA A 87 -8.80 -1.42 1.13
CA ALA A 87 -9.86 -0.84 1.95
C ALA A 87 -11.27 -1.15 1.40
N ALA A 88 -11.46 -1.02 0.08
CA ALA A 88 -12.74 -1.29 -0.57
C ALA A 88 -13.11 -2.78 -0.62
N ALA A 89 -12.12 -3.67 -0.57
CA ALA A 89 -12.33 -5.12 -0.60
C ALA A 89 -12.64 -5.72 0.78
N GLY A 90 -12.30 -5.00 1.86
CA GLY A 90 -12.54 -5.40 3.25
C GLY A 90 -13.79 -4.80 3.89
N SER A 91 -14.60 -4.07 3.10
CA SER A 91 -15.87 -3.45 3.50
C SER A 91 -17.02 -4.45 3.55
#